data_AF-A0A7S2Q338-F1
#
_entry.id   AF-A0A7S2Q338-F1
#
_cell.length_a   1.000
_cell.length_b   1.000
_cell.length_c   1.000
_cell.angle_alpha   90.00
_cell.angle_beta   90.00
_cell.angle_gamma   90.00
#
_symmetry.space_group_name_H-M   'P 1'
#
loop_
_entity.id
_entity.type
_entity.pdbx_description
1 polymer ?
#
loop_
_entity_poly.entity_id
_entity_poly.type
_entity_poly.pdbx_seq_one_letter_code
_entity_poly.pdbx_strand_id
1 'polypeptide(L)'
;AACRQRRLGVSGGTAPFFQLVLKRPDEAGLTREYFIGKDLSHARDEVGFYELVRRLRESGPQSALQPLLSHMLEYAGVAACPVEGSPADEAPSELLLMRNLRDGCVKL
;
A
#
# COMPACT_ATOMS: atom_id res chain seq x y z
N ALA A 1 8.68 -6.45 6.15
CA ALA A 1 9.17 -5.07 6.09
C ALA A 1 8.45 -4.27 7.17
N ALA A 2 9.15 -3.70 8.15
CA ALA A 2 8.51 -3.00 9.26
C ALA A 2 8.53 -1.49 8.99
N CYS A 3 7.42 -0.82 9.23
CA CYS A 3 7.15 0.55 8.79
C CYS A 3 6.72 1.42 9.97
N ARG A 4 7.16 2.68 10.00
CA ARG A 4 6.51 3.74 10.78
C ARG A 4 5.44 4.38 9.91
N GLN A 5 4.24 4.56 10.45
CA GLN A 5 3.15 5.17 9.69
C GLN A 5 2.65 6.48 10.28
N ARG A 6 2.29 7.43 9.40
CA ARG A 6 1.66 8.71 9.74
C ARG A 6 0.36 8.87 8.98
N ARG A 7 -0.74 9.13 9.68
CA ARG A 7 -2.05 9.38 9.05
C ARG A 7 -2.00 10.60 8.15
N LEU A 8 -2.56 10.48 6.95
CA LEU A 8 -2.71 11.59 6.02
C LEU A 8 -4.07 12.26 6.22
N GLY A 9 -4.11 13.59 6.07
CA GLY A 9 -5.34 14.39 6.14
C GLY A 9 -6.26 14.26 4.92
N VAL A 10 -6.10 13.19 4.14
CA VAL A 10 -6.92 12.88 2.96
C VAL A 10 -7.55 11.51 3.13
N SER A 11 -8.84 11.41 2.82
CA SER A 11 -9.54 10.13 2.67
C SER A 11 -10.03 10.02 1.23
N GLY A 12 -9.91 8.84 0.64
CA GLY A 12 -10.46 8.55 -0.69
C GLY A 12 -11.98 8.33 -0.66
N GLY A 13 -12.70 8.92 0.30
CA GLY A 13 -14.13 8.70 0.55
C GLY A 13 -14.45 7.48 1.42
N THR A 14 -13.64 6.43 1.43
CA THR A 14 -13.96 5.14 2.09
C THR A 14 -13.06 4.76 3.26
N ALA A 15 -11.76 5.03 3.20
CA ALA A 15 -10.82 4.71 4.27
C ALA A 15 -9.70 5.77 4.38
N PRO A 16 -9.13 5.97 5.58
CA PRO A 16 -7.96 6.82 5.75
C PRO A 16 -6.72 6.22 5.09
N PHE A 17 -5.85 7.11 4.61
CA PHE A 17 -4.53 6.74 4.12
C PHE A 17 -3.45 7.07 5.16
N PHE A 18 -2.37 6.33 5.09
CA PHE A 18 -1.20 6.45 5.93
C PHE A 18 0.06 6.51 5.07
N GLN A 19 0.89 7.49 5.33
CA GLN A 19 2.22 7.56 4.78
C GLN A 19 3.11 6.55 5.47
N LEU A 20 3.92 5.86 4.69
CA LEU A 20 4.79 4.78 5.16
C LEU A 20 6.24 5.16 4.93
N VAL A 21 7.09 4.85 5.92
CA VAL A 21 8.55 5.00 5.80
C VAL A 21 9.19 3.62 5.81
N LEU A 22 9.80 3.25 4.69
CA LEU A 22 10.55 2.01 4.55
C LEU A 22 11.85 2.05 5.37
N LYS A 23 12.08 1.02 6.18
CA LYS A 23 13.30 0.91 7.01
C LYS A 23 14.58 0.75 6.20
N ARG A 24 14.52 0.05 5.06
CA ARG A 24 15.66 -0.27 4.20
C ARG A 24 15.29 -0.09 2.73
N PRO A 25 15.05 1.15 2.28
CA PRO A 25 14.62 1.42 0.92
C PRO A 25 15.73 1.14 -0.10
N ASP A 26 16.98 1.44 0.27
CA ASP A 26 18.14 1.37 -0.62
C ASP A 26 18.47 -0.06 -1.07
N GLU A 27 18.25 -1.06 -0.20
CA GLU A 27 18.41 -2.49 -0.54
C GLU A 27 17.46 -2.94 -1.66
N ALA A 28 16.33 -2.24 -1.85
CA ALA A 28 15.32 -2.53 -2.85
C ALA A 28 15.33 -1.55 -4.04
N GLY A 29 16.23 -0.55 -4.05
CA GLY A 29 16.25 0.51 -5.05
C GLY A 29 14.99 1.40 -5.03
N LEU A 30 14.32 1.51 -3.89
CA LEU A 30 13.08 2.27 -3.71
C LEU A 30 13.34 3.57 -2.96
N THR A 31 12.43 4.54 -3.08
CA THR A 31 12.44 5.71 -2.20
C THR A 31 11.88 5.36 -0.81
N ARG A 32 12.15 6.19 0.20
CA ARG A 32 11.65 5.98 1.57
C ARG A 32 10.13 5.92 1.66
N GLU A 33 9.43 6.60 0.77
CA GLU A 33 7.97 6.79 0.79
C GLU A 33 7.30 6.13 -0.42
N TYR A 34 7.96 5.11 -0.98
CA TYR A 34 7.55 4.45 -2.22
C TYR A 34 6.15 3.80 -2.12
N PHE A 35 5.78 3.34 -0.92
CA PHE A 35 4.46 2.78 -0.63
C PHE A 35 3.62 3.73 0.21
N ILE A 36 2.30 3.61 0.05
CA ILE A 36 1.28 4.22 0.89
C ILE A 36 0.42 3.10 1.49
N GLY A 37 -0.01 3.29 2.74
CA GLY A 37 -0.91 2.39 3.43
C GLY A 37 -2.34 2.89 3.33
N LYS A 38 -3.28 1.99 3.06
CA LYS A 38 -4.71 2.27 3.20
C LYS A 38 -5.27 1.40 4.30
N ASP A 39 -6.06 2.00 5.19
CA ASP A 39 -6.66 1.26 6.31
C ASP A 39 -7.60 0.16 5.84
N LEU A 40 -7.49 -1.03 6.43
CA LEU A 40 -8.33 -2.18 6.10
C LEU A 40 -9.57 -2.33 6.99
N SER A 41 -9.67 -1.54 8.06
CA SER A 41 -10.83 -1.56 8.97
C SER A 41 -12.18 -1.47 8.24
N HIS A 42 -12.21 -0.81 7.07
CA HIS A 42 -13.41 -0.63 6.24
C HIS A 42 -13.27 -1.10 4.78
N ALA A 43 -12.16 -1.73 4.39
CA ALA A 43 -11.83 -2.01 2.98
C ALA A 43 -11.46 -3.49 2.71
N ARG A 44 -12.15 -4.44 3.36
CA ARG A 44 -11.84 -5.88 3.24
C ARG A 44 -12.04 -6.44 1.83
N ASP A 45 -13.03 -5.93 1.10
CA ASP A 45 -13.31 -6.37 -0.28
C ASP A 45 -12.18 -5.99 -1.24
N GLU A 46 -11.47 -4.89 -0.97
CA GLU A 46 -10.34 -4.45 -1.79
C GLU A 46 -9.16 -5.43 -1.72
N VAL A 47 -8.92 -6.06 -0.56
CA VAL A 47 -7.85 -7.06 -0.40
C VAL A 47 -8.06 -8.23 -1.36
N GLY A 48 -9.28 -8.79 -1.38
CA GLY A 48 -9.61 -9.91 -2.26
C GLY A 48 -9.41 -9.59 -3.73
N PHE A 49 -9.74 -8.36 -4.13
CA PHE A 49 -9.51 -7.87 -5.48
C PHE A 49 -8.02 -7.80 -5.83
N TYR A 50 -7.18 -7.18 -4.99
CA TYR A 50 -5.74 -7.08 -5.23
C TYR A 50 -5.02 -8.45 -5.20
N GLU A 51 -5.43 -9.34 -4.31
CA GLU A 51 -4.91 -10.72 -4.27
C GLU A 51 -5.28 -11.51 -5.53
N LEU A 52 -6.50 -11.36 -6.04
CA LEU A 52 -6.91 -11.98 -7.30
C LEU A 52 -6.10 -11.43 -8.48
N VAL A 53 -5.93 -10.10 -8.55
CA VAL A 53 -5.12 -9.45 -9.59
C VAL A 53 -3.67 -9.93 -9.56
N ARG A 54 -3.08 -10.06 -8.37
CA ARG A 54 -1.72 -10.60 -8.19
C ARG A 54 -1.61 -12.01 -8.78
N ARG A 55 -2.55 -12.91 -8.44
CA ARG A 55 -2.60 -14.27 -8.99
C ARG A 55 -2.76 -14.27 -10.51
N LEU A 56 -3.61 -13.40 -11.05
CA LEU A 56 -3.81 -13.27 -12.50
C LEU A 56 -2.54 -12.80 -13.22
N ARG A 57 -1.76 -11.89 -12.61
CA ARG A 57 -0.46 -11.46 -13.15
C ARG A 57 0.57 -12.59 -13.13
N GLU A 58 0.60 -13.38 -12.06
CA GLU A 58 1.51 -14.53 -11.89
C GLU A 58 1.16 -15.70 -12.84
N SER A 59 -0.09 -15.79 -13.30
CA SER A 59 -0.59 -16.83 -14.21
C SER A 59 -0.10 -16.68 -15.67
N GLY A 60 0.64 -15.60 -15.98
CA GLY A 60 1.31 -15.41 -17.27
C GLY A 60 0.53 -14.58 -18.31
N PRO A 61 1.09 -14.41 -19.53
CA PRO A 61 0.63 -13.45 -20.53
C PRO A 61 -0.65 -13.88 -21.29
N GLN A 62 -1.25 -15.02 -20.94
CA GLN A 62 -2.36 -15.64 -21.68
C GLN A 62 -3.74 -14.99 -21.42
N SER A 63 -3.83 -14.01 -20.51
CA SER A 63 -5.10 -13.36 -20.18
C SER A 63 -5.34 -12.12 -21.04
N ALA A 64 -6.53 -12.05 -21.66
CA ALA A 64 -7.01 -10.84 -22.35
C ALA A 64 -7.08 -9.60 -21.42
N LEU A 65 -7.03 -9.81 -20.10
CA LEU A 65 -7.02 -8.73 -19.11
C LEU A 65 -5.63 -8.14 -18.87
N GLN A 66 -4.53 -8.73 -19.37
CA GLN A 66 -3.18 -8.23 -19.08
C GLN A 66 -2.97 -6.73 -19.38
N PRO A 67 -3.43 -6.19 -20.52
CA PRO A 67 -3.34 -4.76 -20.79
C PRO A 67 -4.02 -3.92 -19.70
N LEU A 68 -5.20 -4.35 -19.23
CA LEU A 68 -5.93 -3.67 -18.15
C LEU A 68 -5.17 -3.78 -16.82
N LEU A 69 -4.65 -4.97 -16.50
CA LEU A 69 -3.90 -5.20 -15.27
C LEU A 69 -2.62 -4.34 -15.24
N SER A 70 -2.02 -3.97 -16.37
CA SER A 70 -0.83 -3.11 -16.41
C SER A 70 -1.07 -1.69 -15.89
N HIS A 71 -2.32 -1.21 -15.92
CA HIS A 71 -2.69 0.12 -15.40
C HIS A 71 -2.99 0.12 -13.90
N MET A 72 -3.05 -1.05 -13.26
CA MET A 72 -3.27 -1.15 -11.83
C MET A 72 -2.02 -0.82 -11.02
N LEU A 73 -2.22 -0.14 -9.89
CA LEU A 73 -1.16 0.20 -8.95
C LEU A 73 -0.40 -1.03 -8.48
N GLU A 74 0.90 -0.86 -8.25
CA GLU A 74 1.69 -1.87 -7.57
C GLU A 74 1.11 -2.14 -6.18
N TYR A 75 1.03 -3.42 -5.84
CA TYR A 75 0.47 -3.93 -4.60
C TYR A 75 1.50 -4.83 -3.93
N ALA A 76 1.84 -4.52 -2.68
CA ALA A 76 2.89 -5.22 -1.93
C ALA A 76 2.34 -6.17 -0.86
N GLY A 77 1.02 -6.30 -0.72
CA GLY A 77 0.40 -7.12 0.31
C GLY A 77 -0.31 -6.32 1.39
N VAL A 78 -0.76 -7.05 2.41
CA VAL A 78 -1.23 -6.48 3.68
C VAL A 78 -0.12 -6.54 4.71
N ALA A 79 0.03 -5.48 5.50
CA ALA A 79 0.96 -5.47 6.63
C ALA A 79 0.36 -4.81 7.86
N ALA A 80 0.61 -5.42 9.02
CA ALA A 80 0.37 -4.80 10.31
C ALA A 80 1.50 -3.80 10.61
N CYS A 81 1.14 -2.53 10.80
CA CYS A 81 2.10 -1.46 11.04
C CYS A 81 1.75 -0.67 12.31
N PRO A 82 2.69 -0.48 13.24
CA PRO A 82 2.45 0.38 14.40
C PRO A 82 2.34 1.85 13.97
N VAL A 83 1.34 2.56 14.48
CA VAL A 83 1.19 4.01 14.26
C VAL A 83 2.27 4.76 15.04
N GLU A 84 2.95 5.69 14.37
CA GLU A 84 3.95 6.51 15.05
C GLU A 84 3.27 7.42 16.09
N GLY A 85 3.67 7.29 17.35
CA GLY A 85 3.10 8.04 18.48
C GLY A 85 1.97 7.34 19.23
N SER A 86 1.54 6.14 18.78
CA SER A 86 0.58 5.33 19.53
C SER A 86 1.21 4.65 20.76
N PRO A 87 0.43 4.41 21.83
CA PRO A 87 0.86 3.60 22.97
C PRO A 87 1.30 2.20 22.51
N ALA A 88 2.28 1.60 23.22
CA ALA A 88 2.79 0.27 22.90
C ALA A 88 1.72 -0.84 22.96
N ASP A 89 0.63 -0.61 23.70
CA ASP A 89 -0.49 -1.54 23.86
C ASP A 89 -1.59 -1.38 22.78
N GLU A 90 -1.48 -0.40 21.89
CA GLU A 90 -2.45 -0.23 20.80
C GLU A 90 -2.17 -1.23 19.67
N ALA A 91 -3.21 -1.97 19.27
CA ALA A 91 -3.09 -2.97 18.21
C ALA A 91 -2.62 -2.31 16.90
N PRO A 92 -1.63 -2.89 16.20
CA PRO A 92 -1.15 -2.34 14.94
C PRO A 92 -2.26 -2.33 13.90
N SER A 93 -2.37 -1.25 13.14
CA SER A 93 -3.36 -1.17 12.06
C SER A 93 -2.95 -2.09 10.91
N GLU A 94 -3.91 -2.84 10.38
CA GLU A 94 -3.72 -3.60 9.15
C GLU A 94 -3.88 -2.68 7.95
N LEU A 95 -2.84 -2.61 7.13
CA LEU A 95 -2.79 -1.70 5.98
C LEU A 95 -2.64 -2.48 4.68
N LEU A 96 -3.41 -2.07 3.67
CA LEU A 96 -3.18 -2.42 2.28
C LEU A 96 -2.02 -1.58 1.75
N LEU A 97 -0.93 -2.22 1.33
CA LEU A 97 0.28 -1.55 0.84
C LEU A 97 0.21 -1.37 -0.69
N MET A 98 0.21 -0.12 -1.13
CA MET A 98 0.06 0.24 -2.55
C MET A 98 1.11 1.26 -3.00
N ARG A 99 1.37 1.35 -4.31
CA ARG A 99 2.24 2.39 -4.87
C ARG A 99 1.77 3.79 -4.47
N ASN A 100 2.66 4.58 -3.88
CA ASN A 100 2.42 5.99 -3.64
C ASN A 100 2.55 6.78 -4.95
N LEU A 101 1.43 7.28 -5.49
CA LEU A 101 1.43 8.09 -6.72
C LEU A 101 2.04 9.48 -6.56
N ARG A 102 2.27 9.94 -5.33
CA ARG A 102 2.96 11.21 -5.04
C ARG A 102 4.47 11.05 -4.84
N ASP A 103 4.96 9.82 -4.85
CA ASP A 103 6.39 9.57 -4.71
C ASP A 103 7.17 10.17 -5.90
N GLY A 104 8.20 10.95 -5.58
CA GLY A 104 8.99 11.69 -6.57
C GLY A 104 8.32 12.93 -7.16
N CYS A 105 7.07 13.27 -6.76
CA CYS A 105 6.43 14.51 -7.20
C CYS A 105 7.02 15.72 -6.47
N VAL A 106 7.46 16.73 -7.24
CA VAL A 106 7.71 18.07 -6.72
C VAL A 106 6.42 18.89 -6.78
N LYS A 107 6.19 19.72 -5.75
CA LYS A 107 5.06 20.64 -5.72
C LYS A 107 5.26 21.67 -6.84
N LEU A 108 4.30 21.72 -7.77
CA LEU A 108 4.27 22.72 -8.85
C LEU A 108 4.04 24.13 -8.27
#